data_AF-A0A1I4XK71-F1
#
_entry.id   AF-A0A1I4XK71-F1
#
_cell.length_a   1.000
_cell.length_b   1.000
_cell.length_c   1.000
_cell.angle_alpha   90.00
_cell.angle_beta   90.00
_cell.angle_gamma   90.00
#
_symmetry.space_group_name_H-M   'P 1'
#
loop_
_entity.id
_entity.type
_entity.pdbx_description
1 polymer ?
#
loop_
_entity_poly.entity_id
_entity_poly.type
_entity_poly.pdbx_seq_one_letter_code
_entity_poly.pdbx_strand_id
1 'polypeptide(L)' 'MTDQKQNKDARLKAGLFIIQAVKLKGVEEATWQRWEEQTGKKAEIPSYCWELFFLKIGQHPKFRLGRKNGHKESIE' A
#
# COMPACT_ATOMS: atom_id res chain seq x y z
N MET A 1 9.37 -5.16 12.43
CA MET A 1 9.53 -5.41 10.98
C MET A 1 8.21 -5.97 10.49
N THR A 2 7.65 -5.43 9.41
CA THR A 2 6.37 -5.90 8.87
C THR A 2 6.65 -7.06 7.94
N ASP A 3 6.07 -8.22 8.23
CA ASP A 3 6.30 -9.44 7.47
C ASP A 3 5.58 -9.40 6.13
N GLN A 4 6.17 -10.00 5.08
CA GLN A 4 5.57 -10.07 3.74
C GLN A 4 4.18 -10.72 3.73
N LYS A 5 3.95 -11.65 4.68
CA LYS A 5 2.64 -12.24 4.94
C LYS A 5 1.58 -11.19 5.31
N GLN A 6 1.96 -10.17 6.07
CA GLN A 6 1.08 -9.07 6.44
C GLN A 6 0.73 -8.19 5.24
N ASN A 7 1.62 -8.08 4.24
CA ASN A 7 1.34 -7.32 3.02
C ASN A 7 0.26 -7.98 2.16
N LYS A 8 0.40 -9.30 1.93
CA LYS A 8 -0.60 -10.10 1.20
C LYS A 8 -1.96 -10.07 1.91
N ASP A 9 -1.99 -10.29 3.22
CA ASP A 9 -3.22 -10.26 4.01
C ASP A 9 -3.89 -8.89 3.99
N ALA A 10 -3.11 -7.80 4.08
CA ALA A 10 -3.64 -6.44 4.02
C ALA A 10 -4.24 -6.12 2.65
N ARG A 11 -3.59 -6.54 1.55
CA ARG A 11 -4.13 -6.40 0.19
C ARG A 11 -5.45 -7.15 0.04
N LEU A 12 -5.51 -8.40 0.50
CA LEU A 12 -6.72 -9.22 0.44
C LEU A 12 -7.85 -8.62 1.31
N LYS A 13 -7.55 -8.14 2.51
CA LYS A 13 -8.50 -7.42 3.38
C LYS A 13 -9.02 -6.13 2.75
N ALA A 14 -8.19 -5.43 1.98
CA ALA A 14 -8.59 -4.25 1.22
C ALA A 14 -9.42 -4.59 -0.03
N GLY A 15 -9.60 -5.88 -0.36
CA GLY A 15 -10.30 -6.32 -1.57
C GLY A 15 -9.56 -5.96 -2.86
N LEU A 16 -8.23 -5.77 -2.80
CA LEU A 16 -7.45 -5.30 -3.95
C LEU A 16 -6.84 -6.47 -4.74
N PHE A 17 -6.95 -6.38 -6.06
CA PHE A 17 -6.15 -7.20 -6.98
C PHE A 17 -4.71 -6.68 -7.04
N ILE A 18 -3.77 -7.53 -7.49
CA ILE A 18 -2.34 -7.19 -7.64
C ILE A 18 -2.19 -5.91 -8.47
N ILE A 19 -2.82 -5.84 -9.64
CA ILE A 19 -2.75 -4.68 -10.54
C ILE A 19 -3.19 -3.39 -9.85
N GLN A 20 -4.20 -3.46 -8.98
CA GLN A 20 -4.67 -2.28 -8.23
C GLN A 20 -3.65 -1.86 -7.17
N ALA A 21 -3.04 -2.81 -6.45
CA ALA A 21 -2.02 -2.51 -5.45
C ALA A 21 -0.74 -1.93 -6.07
N VAL A 22 -0.33 -2.48 -7.22
CA VAL A 22 0.79 -2.01 -8.05
C VAL A 22 0.56 -0.56 -8.49
N LYS A 23 -0.63 -0.25 -9.04
CA LYS A 23 -1.02 1.13 -9.42
C LYS A 23 -1.07 2.08 -8.22
N LEU A 24 -1.57 1.62 -7.07
CA LEU A 24 -1.66 2.43 -5.85
C LEU A 24 -0.29 2.87 -5.34
N LYS A 25 0.73 2.04 -5.58
CA LYS A 25 2.10 2.24 -5.13
C LYS A 25 3.04 2.82 -6.18
N GLY A 26 2.72 2.69 -7.46
CA GLY A 26 3.59 3.13 -8.55
C GLY A 26 4.83 2.25 -8.68
N VAL A 27 4.69 0.94 -8.45
CA VAL A 27 5.76 -0.05 -8.64
C VAL A 27 5.44 -0.93 -9.84
N GLU A 28 6.39 -1.77 -10.27
CA GLU A 28 6.11 -2.80 -11.27
C GLU A 28 5.40 -4.01 -10.66
N GLU A 29 4.60 -4.71 -11.47
CA GLU A 29 3.90 -5.92 -11.04
C GLU A 29 4.85 -7.01 -10.54
N ALA A 30 5.95 -7.25 -11.27
CA ALA A 30 6.96 -8.22 -10.87
C ALA A 30 7.58 -7.89 -9.50
N THR A 31 7.74 -6.61 -9.18
CA THR A 31 8.22 -6.18 -7.86
C THR A 31 7.22 -6.52 -6.77
N TRP A 32 5.93 -6.26 -6.99
CA TRP A 32 4.86 -6.62 -6.06
C TRP A 32 4.74 -8.13 -5.85
N GLN A 33 4.83 -8.92 -6.94
CA GLN A 33 4.78 -10.38 -6.86
C GLN A 33 5.94 -10.95 -6.04
N ARG A 34 7.15 -10.37 -6.13
CA ARG A 34 8.29 -10.74 -5.27
C ARG A 34 8.06 -10.35 -3.81
N TRP A 35 7.41 -9.22 -3.56
CA TRP A 35 7.04 -8.78 -2.21
C TRP A 35 6.01 -9.70 -1.55
N GLU A 36 5.13 -10.33 -2.33
CA GLU A 36 4.16 -11.32 -1.85
C GLU A 36 4.64 -12.77 -1.95
N GLU A 37 5.92 -12.99 -2.25
CA GLU A 37 6.52 -14.32 -2.45
C GLU A 37 5.75 -15.19 -3.47
N GLN A 38 5.08 -14.56 -4.45
CA GLN A 38 4.40 -15.27 -5.54
C GLN A 38 5.39 -15.81 -6.58
N THR A 39 6.65 -15.38 -6.50
CA THR A 39 7.74 -15.89 -7.32
C THR A 39 8.81 -16.45 -6.40
N GLY A 40 9.55 -17.47 -6.84
CA GLY A 40 10.66 -18.04 -6.08
C GLY A 40 11.82 -17.07 -5.79
N LYS A 41 11.73 -15.80 -6.22
CA LYS A 41 12.68 -14.73 -5.92
C LYS A 41 12.06 -13.78 -4.89
N LYS A 42 12.55 -13.84 -3.66
CA LYS A 42 12.16 -12.93 -2.58
C LYS A 42 12.85 -11.58 -2.77
N ALA A 43 12.12 -10.49 -2.57
CA ALA A 43 12.68 -9.15 -2.51
C ALA A 43 12.33 -8.49 -1.19
N GLU A 44 13.27 -7.75 -0.62
CA GLU A 44 13.02 -6.92 0.55
C GLU A 44 12.06 -5.78 0.15
N ILE A 45 11.11 -5.49 1.04
CA ILE A 45 10.19 -4.36 0.89
C ILE A 45 10.79 -3.19 1.69
N PRO A 46 11.18 -2.08 1.05
CA PRO A 46 11.60 -0.91 1.79
C PRO A 46 10.51 -0.46 2.78
N SER A 47 10.89 -0.05 3.99
CA SER A 47 9.94 0.29 5.06
C SER A 47 8.90 1.34 4.64
N TYR A 48 9.33 2.41 3.98
CA TYR A 48 8.43 3.45 3.48
C TYR A 48 7.42 2.93 2.43
N CYS A 49 7.77 1.87 1.69
CA CYS A 49 6.88 1.31 0.68
C CYS A 49 5.66 0.65 1.33
N TRP A 50 5.83 -0.13 2.40
CA TRP A 50 4.70 -0.76 3.08
C TRP A 50 3.90 0.24 3.91
N GLU A 51 4.56 1.17 4.61
CA GLU A 51 3.86 2.17 5.44
C GLU A 51 2.92 3.02 4.60
N LEU A 52 3.39 3.50 3.44
CA LEU A 52 2.55 4.25 2.52
C LEU A 52 1.46 3.38 1.89
N PHE A 53 1.68 2.08 1.67
CA PHE A 53 0.62 1.18 1.21
C PHE A 53 -0.52 1.10 2.23
N PHE A 54 -0.18 0.82 3.49
CA PHE A 54 -1.15 0.71 4.57
C PHE A 54 -1.88 2.03 4.85
N LEU A 55 -1.18 3.16 4.71
CA LEU A 55 -1.79 4.48 4.80
C LEU A 55 -2.86 4.66 3.71
N LYS A 56 -2.55 4.30 2.46
CA LYS A 56 -3.46 4.45 1.31
C LYS A 56 -4.68 3.54 1.39
N ILE A 57 -4.53 2.32 1.90
CA ILE A 57 -5.66 1.38 2.10
C ILE A 57 -6.36 1.58 3.45
N GLY A 58 -5.93 2.53 4.28
CA GLY A 58 -6.53 2.85 5.57
C GLY A 58 -6.30 1.79 6.66
N GLN A 59 -5.28 0.94 6.53
CA GLN A 59 -4.93 -0.14 7.47
C GLN A 59 -3.65 0.17 8.27
N HIS A 60 -3.11 1.39 8.21
CA HIS A 60 -1.91 1.74 8.94
C HIS A 60 -2.17 1.79 10.45
N PRO A 61 -1.34 1.14 11.30
CA PRO A 61 -1.65 0.94 12.72
C PRO A 61 -1.68 2.23 13.55
N LYS A 62 -0.98 3.27 13.09
CA LYS A 62 -0.80 4.53 13.86
C LYS A 62 -1.40 5.77 13.19
N PHE A 63 -1.64 5.72 11.88
CA PHE A 63 -1.90 6.91 11.09
C PHE A 63 -3.05 6.64 10.12
N ARG A 64 -3.80 7.67 9.76
CA ARG A 64 -4.86 7.59 8.76
C ARG A 64 -4.74 8.80 7.86
N LEU A 65 -4.95 8.61 6.55
CA LEU A 65 -5.08 9.75 5.65
C LEU A 65 -6.36 10.50 6.01
N GLY A 66 -6.20 11.71 6.55
CA GLY A 66 -7.33 12.62 6.74
C GLY A 66 -7.93 12.98 5.39
N ARG A 67 -9.26 13.08 5.32
CA ARG A 67 -9.89 13.72 4.17
C ARG A 67 -9.41 15.17 4.17
N LYS A 68 -8.73 15.61 3.11
CA LYS A 68 -8.69 17.03 2.80
C LYS A 68 -10.12 17.44 2.48
N ASN A 69 -10.85 17.97 3.47
CA ASN A 69 -11.97 18.84 3.17
C ASN A 69 -11.37 19.95 2.31
N GLY A 70 -11.85 20.08 1.07
CA GLY A 70 -11.33 21.08 0.15
C GLY A 70 -11.31 22.43 0.86
N HIS A 71 -10.14 23.07 0.87
CA HIS A 71 -10.04 24.50 1.12
C HIS A 71 -10.95 25.17 0.08
N LYS A 72 -12.17 25.53 0.48
CA LYS A 72 -12.88 26.62 -0.18
C LYS A 72 -12.21 27.88 0.33
N GLU A 73 -11.12 28.27 -0.33
CA GLU A 73 -10.79 29.69 -0.42
C GLU A 73 -11.92 30.33 -1.24
N SER A 74 -12.97 30.74 -0.55
CA SER A 74 -13.90 31.76 -1.05
C SER A 74 -13.46 33.05 -0.36
N ILE A 75 -12.53 33.74 -1.02
CA ILE A 75 -12.37 35.17 -0.87
C ILE A 75 -13.52 35.78 -1.69
N GLU A 76 -14.53 36.29 -1.00
CA GLU A 76 -15.32 37.48 -1.38
C GLU A 76 -16.31 37.82 -0.25
#